data_AF-A0AAP6BK35-F1
#
_entry.id   AF-A0AAP6BK35-F1
#
_cell.length_a   1.000
_cell.length_b   1.000
_cell.length_c   1.000
_cell.angle_alpha   90.00
_cell.angle_beta   90.00
_cell.angle_gamma   90.00
#
_symmetry.space_group_name_H-M   'P 1'
#
loop_
_entity.id
_entity.type
_entity.pdbx_description
1 polymer ?
#
loop_
_entity_poly.entity_id
_entity_poly.type
_entity_poly.pdbx_seq_one_letter_code
_entity_poly.pdbx_strand_id
1 'polypeptide(L)'
;MRAQSATKPLKRFGKAASAVAALAFGASLLAAPQAMAEDTPSTRQLLDACSWADLCEFHPQSYWTYTGPAHQVGSTAYNCGSQTNQHSINWSDTTGTTNSVGVSVSSGVKFFEVFEAEISANYGHSWQASHTDGETDTVNVPPGHKGWIERGTPKQQATGWYEIHFGSRYYGHYIWYVHDYQSSGFYGDNWRLGYVNQKDAPMASWERNQHCR
;
A
#
# COMPACT_ATOMS: atom_id res chain seq x y z
N MET A 1 34.86 -62.78 -44.84
CA MET A 1 33.54 -63.43 -44.68
C MET A 1 32.63 -62.95 -45.80
N ARG A 2 31.91 -63.89 -46.44
CA ARG A 2 30.74 -63.71 -47.34
C ARG A 2 29.74 -62.67 -46.76
N ALA A 3 28.85 -62.00 -47.48
CA ALA A 3 28.54 -61.79 -48.89
C ALA A 3 27.44 -60.70 -48.95
N GLN A 4 27.47 -59.87 -50.01
CA GLN A 4 26.37 -59.45 -50.90
C GLN A 4 25.03 -58.98 -50.27
N SER A 5 24.67 -57.69 -50.42
CA SER A 5 24.07 -57.03 -51.61
C SER A 5 22.65 -57.47 -51.96
N ALA A 6 21.70 -56.52 -51.98
CA ALA A 6 20.69 -56.42 -53.03
C ALA A 6 20.02 -55.03 -53.11
N THR A 7 20.50 -54.30 -54.10
CA THR A 7 19.90 -53.28 -54.98
C THR A 7 18.38 -53.46 -55.28
N LYS A 8 17.57 -52.42 -55.54
CA LYS A 8 17.29 -51.70 -56.85
C LYS A 8 15.86 -51.05 -56.76
N PRO A 9 15.28 -50.36 -57.77
CA PRO A 9 15.76 -49.28 -58.65
C PRO A 9 14.73 -48.13 -58.92
N LEU A 10 15.19 -47.16 -59.74
CA LEU A 10 14.56 -45.97 -60.37
C LEU A 10 13.24 -46.18 -61.14
N LYS A 11 12.47 -45.08 -61.29
CA LYS A 11 11.81 -44.54 -62.53
C LYS A 11 11.69 -43.01 -62.36
N ARG A 12 12.26 -42.07 -63.12
CA ARG A 12 12.47 -41.77 -64.56
C ARG A 12 11.21 -41.22 -65.26
N PHE A 13 11.42 -40.08 -65.94
CA PHE A 13 10.60 -39.34 -66.92
C PHE A 13 9.53 -38.39 -66.35
N GLY A 14 9.32 -37.18 -66.87
CA GLY A 14 9.72 -36.61 -68.15
C GLY A 14 9.69 -35.08 -68.16
N LYS A 15 10.26 -34.53 -69.22
CA LYS A 15 10.47 -33.10 -69.50
C LYS A 15 9.17 -32.42 -69.93
N ALA A 16 8.96 -31.18 -69.52
CA ALA A 16 8.33 -30.14 -70.36
C ALA A 16 8.78 -28.76 -69.88
N ALA A 17 9.44 -28.03 -70.78
CA ALA A 17 9.77 -26.62 -70.63
C ALA A 17 8.54 -25.78 -71.02
N SER A 18 8.31 -24.65 -70.35
CA SER A 18 7.99 -23.36 -70.99
C SER A 18 7.88 -22.26 -69.93
N ALA A 19 8.53 -21.13 -70.23
CA ALA A 19 8.66 -19.94 -69.42
C ALA A 19 7.36 -19.13 -69.36
N VAL A 20 7.07 -18.48 -68.21
CA VAL A 20 6.22 -17.27 -68.15
C VAL A 20 6.71 -16.33 -67.03
N ALA A 21 7.11 -15.14 -67.48
CA ALA A 21 7.07 -13.80 -66.86
C ALA A 21 7.44 -13.57 -65.38
N ALA A 22 8.39 -12.64 -65.21
CA ALA A 22 8.66 -11.93 -63.98
C ALA A 22 7.46 -11.07 -63.52
N LEU A 23 7.13 -11.14 -62.23
CA LEU A 23 6.55 -10.04 -61.47
C LEU A 23 7.31 -9.93 -60.15
N ALA A 24 8.20 -8.94 -60.08
CA ALA A 24 8.82 -8.52 -58.85
C ALA A 24 7.77 -7.81 -57.99
N PHE A 25 7.22 -8.50 -56.99
CA PHE A 25 6.62 -7.84 -55.84
C PHE A 25 7.63 -7.88 -54.71
N GLY A 26 8.34 -6.77 -54.54
CA GLY A 26 9.10 -6.50 -53.32
C GLY A 26 8.13 -6.51 -52.15
N ALA A 27 8.11 -7.60 -51.40
CA ALA A 27 7.50 -7.62 -50.09
C ALA A 27 8.41 -6.80 -49.17
N SER A 28 8.18 -5.50 -49.14
CA SER A 28 8.64 -4.63 -48.06
C SER A 28 8.07 -5.23 -46.77
N LEU A 29 8.89 -5.95 -46.02
CA LEU A 29 8.61 -6.23 -44.62
C LEU A 29 8.54 -4.87 -43.93
N LEU A 30 7.33 -4.32 -43.81
CA LEU A 30 7.03 -3.31 -42.82
C LEU A 30 7.24 -4.00 -41.47
N ALA A 31 8.48 -3.97 -40.98
CA ALA A 31 8.73 -4.12 -39.56
C ALA A 31 7.94 -3.00 -38.90
N ALA A 32 6.77 -3.33 -38.37
CA ALA A 32 6.08 -2.45 -37.44
C ALA A 32 7.13 -2.09 -36.36
N PRO A 33 7.33 -0.80 -36.05
CA PRO A 33 8.19 -0.46 -34.92
C PRO A 33 7.65 -1.24 -33.73
N GLN A 34 8.50 -2.09 -33.15
CA GLN A 34 8.19 -2.74 -31.89
C GLN A 34 7.84 -1.61 -30.95
N ALA A 35 6.63 -1.61 -30.40
CA ALA A 35 6.24 -0.70 -29.35
C ALA A 35 7.27 -0.88 -28.23
N MET A 36 8.25 0.03 -28.18
CA MET A 36 9.13 0.19 -27.04
C MET A 36 8.17 0.45 -25.89
N ALA A 37 8.22 -0.36 -24.83
CA ALA A 37 7.57 0.02 -23.61
C ALA A 37 8.08 1.42 -23.27
N GLU A 38 7.21 2.43 -23.32
CA GLU A 38 7.56 3.73 -22.76
C GLU A 38 7.86 3.47 -21.29
N ASP A 39 9.09 3.75 -20.88
CA ASP A 39 9.46 3.84 -19.48
C ASP A 39 8.55 4.92 -18.88
N THR A 40 7.41 4.54 -18.28
CA THR A 40 6.51 5.47 -17.62
C THR A 40 6.94 5.63 -16.16
N PRO A 41 6.88 6.86 -15.60
CA PRO A 41 7.24 7.05 -14.22
C PRO A 41 6.26 6.29 -13.32
N SER A 42 6.79 5.66 -12.28
CA SER A 42 5.94 5.11 -11.22
C SER A 42 5.16 6.21 -10.51
N THR A 43 4.03 5.86 -9.89
CA THR A 43 3.25 6.79 -9.06
C THR A 43 4.10 7.49 -8.01
N ARG A 44 5.02 6.77 -7.39
CA ARG A 44 5.95 7.35 -6.42
C ARG A 44 6.85 8.40 -7.05
N GLN A 45 7.44 8.11 -8.21
CA GLN A 45 8.27 9.09 -8.93
C GLN A 45 7.50 10.34 -9.35
N LEU A 46 6.21 10.20 -9.68
CA LEU A 46 5.34 11.33 -9.97
C LEU A 46 5.08 12.18 -8.73
N LEU A 47 4.71 11.57 -7.60
CA LEU A 47 4.46 12.32 -6.36
C LEU A 47 5.74 12.94 -5.78
N ASP A 48 6.89 12.26 -5.85
CA ASP A 48 8.17 12.82 -5.45
C ASP A 48 8.54 14.05 -6.31
N ALA A 49 8.08 14.08 -7.57
CA ALA A 49 8.29 15.20 -8.47
C ALA A 49 7.52 16.47 -8.08
N CYS A 50 6.52 16.40 -7.19
CA CYS A 50 5.87 17.60 -6.62
C CYS A 50 6.84 18.56 -5.93
N SER A 51 8.05 18.10 -5.56
CA SER A 51 9.11 18.95 -5.00
C SER A 51 9.75 19.91 -6.01
N TRP A 52 9.60 19.67 -7.32
CA TRP A 52 10.21 20.48 -8.38
C TRP A 52 9.29 20.71 -9.60
N ALA A 53 8.09 20.14 -9.62
CA ALA A 53 7.06 20.43 -10.59
C ALA A 53 6.60 21.90 -10.49
N ASP A 54 6.14 22.46 -11.61
CA ASP A 54 5.60 23.83 -11.65
C ASP A 54 4.22 23.91 -10.98
N LEU A 55 3.46 22.82 -11.04
CA LEU A 55 2.19 22.63 -10.34
C LEU A 55 2.17 21.23 -9.74
N CYS A 56 1.72 21.13 -8.50
CA CYS A 56 1.27 19.88 -7.90
C CYS A 56 0.04 20.21 -7.06
N GLU A 57 -1.11 19.69 -7.47
CA GLU A 57 -2.40 19.94 -6.85
C GLU A 57 -3.05 18.61 -6.51
N PHE A 58 -3.67 18.53 -5.33
CA PHE A 58 -4.47 17.37 -4.93
C PHE A 58 -5.94 17.72 -5.06
N HIS A 59 -6.68 16.91 -5.80
CA HIS A 59 -8.10 17.06 -6.02
C HIS A 59 -8.86 16.05 -5.16
N PRO A 60 -9.37 16.45 -3.98
CA PRO A 60 -10.10 15.56 -3.11
C PRO A 60 -11.43 15.12 -3.73
N GLN A 61 -11.78 13.85 -3.53
CA GLN A 61 -13.02 13.24 -4.01
C GLN A 61 -13.94 12.84 -2.87
N SER A 62 -13.39 12.29 -1.79
CA SER A 62 -14.19 11.91 -0.63
C SER A 62 -13.39 11.97 0.66
N TYR A 63 -14.11 12.12 1.77
CA TYR A 63 -13.57 12.19 3.11
C TYR A 63 -14.53 11.55 4.10
N TRP A 64 -14.00 10.75 5.02
CA TRP A 64 -14.78 10.18 6.12
C TRP A 64 -13.92 9.85 7.34
N THR A 65 -14.59 9.71 8.48
CA THR A 65 -13.97 9.35 9.75
C THR A 65 -14.43 7.97 10.20
N TYR A 66 -13.58 7.23 10.87
CA TYR A 66 -13.90 5.89 11.38
C TYR A 66 -13.07 5.53 12.62
N THR A 67 -13.49 4.51 13.36
CA THR A 67 -12.68 3.92 14.43
C THR A 67 -11.71 2.91 13.82
N GLY A 68 -10.42 3.06 14.10
CA GLY A 68 -9.38 2.13 13.70
C GLY A 68 -9.56 0.74 14.30
N PRO A 69 -8.81 -0.26 13.79
CA PRO A 69 -8.90 -1.63 14.29
C PRO A 69 -8.51 -1.71 15.77
N ALA A 70 -9.21 -2.58 16.50
CA ALA A 70 -8.89 -2.93 17.87
C ALA A 70 -7.48 -3.53 17.95
N HIS A 71 -6.64 -3.03 18.85
CA HIS A 71 -5.33 -3.61 19.11
C HIS A 71 -4.95 -3.44 20.58
N GLN A 72 -4.08 -4.32 21.07
CA GLN A 72 -3.57 -4.21 22.43
C GLN A 72 -2.55 -3.08 22.52
N VAL A 73 -2.66 -2.28 23.59
CA VAL A 73 -1.66 -1.28 23.97
C VAL A 73 -1.10 -1.62 25.35
N GLY A 74 0.20 -1.38 25.54
CA GLY A 74 0.90 -1.75 26.77
C GLY A 74 1.04 -3.25 26.99
N SER A 75 1.47 -3.62 28.20
CA SER A 75 1.71 -5.02 28.58
C SER A 75 0.45 -5.76 28.99
N THR A 76 0.45 -7.09 28.84
CA THR A 76 -0.54 -7.96 29.47
C THR A 76 -0.20 -8.17 30.94
N ALA A 77 -1.17 -7.96 31.83
CA ALA A 77 -1.08 -8.30 33.24
C ALA A 77 -1.57 -9.73 33.50
N TYR A 78 -0.87 -10.49 34.34
CA TYR A 78 -1.23 -11.87 34.69
C TYR A 78 -1.51 -11.98 36.18
N ASN A 79 -2.67 -12.53 36.55
CA ASN A 79 -3.01 -12.74 37.94
C ASN A 79 -2.86 -14.20 38.36
N CYS A 80 -1.70 -14.49 38.95
CA CYS A 80 -1.35 -15.80 39.50
C CYS A 80 -1.88 -16.04 40.93
N GLY A 81 -2.51 -15.04 41.54
CA GLY A 81 -3.08 -15.12 42.88
C GLY A 81 -4.45 -15.80 42.92
N SER A 82 -4.99 -15.93 44.13
CA SER A 82 -6.31 -16.51 44.41
C SER A 82 -7.43 -15.47 44.55
N GLN A 83 -7.12 -14.18 44.46
CA GLN A 83 -8.06 -13.06 44.55
C GLN A 83 -7.94 -12.17 43.31
N THR A 84 -8.98 -11.39 43.01
CA THR A 84 -8.89 -10.36 41.96
C THR A 84 -7.84 -9.33 42.35
N ASN A 85 -6.87 -9.11 41.47
CA ASN A 85 -5.78 -8.17 41.69
C ASN A 85 -5.88 -6.99 40.73
N GLN A 86 -5.48 -5.84 41.22
CA GLN A 86 -5.44 -4.61 40.45
C GLN A 86 -4.03 -4.44 39.85
N HIS A 87 -3.97 -4.20 38.55
CA HIS A 87 -2.72 -4.01 37.80
C HIS A 87 -2.72 -2.67 37.08
N SER A 88 -1.66 -1.89 37.28
CA SER A 88 -1.43 -0.66 36.52
C SER A 88 -0.70 -0.98 35.21
N ILE A 89 -1.24 -0.56 34.07
CA ILE A 89 -0.68 -0.74 32.74
C ILE A 89 -0.40 0.65 32.17
N ASN A 90 0.89 0.98 32.05
CA ASN A 90 1.32 2.15 31.30
C ASN A 90 1.44 1.80 29.81
N TRP A 91 0.89 2.62 28.93
CA TRP A 91 0.91 2.39 27.50
C TRP A 91 1.15 3.67 26.71
N SER A 92 1.68 3.49 25.50
CA SER A 92 1.76 4.54 24.49
C SER A 92 1.46 3.91 23.14
N ASP A 93 0.71 4.63 22.31
CA ASP A 93 0.31 4.21 20.97
C ASP A 93 0.51 5.35 19.97
N THR A 94 1.21 5.05 18.86
CA THR A 94 1.45 6.00 17.78
C THR A 94 0.66 5.58 16.55
N THR A 95 -0.30 6.41 16.16
CA THR A 95 -1.05 6.24 14.92
C THR A 95 -0.46 7.11 13.83
N GLY A 96 0.22 6.46 12.87
CA GLY A 96 0.79 7.11 11.70
C GLY A 96 -0.13 7.10 10.48
N THR A 97 0.22 7.92 9.50
CA THR A 97 -0.46 7.97 8.21
C THR A 97 -0.07 6.78 7.33
N THR A 98 -1.06 6.20 6.66
CA THR A 98 -0.87 5.21 5.60
C THR A 98 -1.47 5.72 4.30
N ASN A 99 -0.89 5.35 3.15
CA ASN A 99 -1.38 5.76 1.84
C ASN A 99 -1.20 4.66 0.78
N SER A 100 -1.84 4.83 -0.39
CA SER A 100 -1.77 3.85 -1.49
C SER A 100 -0.40 3.72 -2.14
N VAL A 101 0.55 4.62 -1.86
CA VAL A 101 1.87 4.63 -2.50
C VAL A 101 2.96 4.00 -1.64
N GLY A 102 2.62 3.50 -0.45
CA GLY A 102 3.54 2.81 0.46
C GLY A 102 4.69 3.70 0.95
N VAL A 103 4.55 5.02 0.84
CA VAL A 103 5.56 5.98 1.32
C VAL A 103 5.25 6.28 2.77
N SER A 104 6.22 6.06 3.66
CA SER A 104 6.15 6.61 5.02
C SER A 104 6.09 8.12 4.91
N VAL A 105 4.95 8.69 5.27
CA VAL A 105 4.78 10.13 5.29
C VAL A 105 5.36 10.67 6.58
N SER A 106 6.66 10.90 6.58
CA SER A 106 7.23 11.89 7.49
C SER A 106 6.85 13.27 6.98
N SER A 107 6.46 14.18 7.87
CA SER A 107 6.32 15.61 7.56
C SER A 107 7.57 16.08 6.79
N GLY A 108 7.40 16.53 5.54
CA GLY A 108 8.51 16.96 4.68
C GLY A 108 8.51 16.45 3.23
N VAL A 109 7.52 15.65 2.81
CA VAL A 109 7.29 15.36 1.38
C VAL A 109 6.29 16.37 0.81
N LYS A 110 6.71 17.09 -0.25
CA LYS A 110 5.94 18.21 -0.81
C LYS A 110 4.52 17.84 -1.26
N PHE A 111 4.34 16.66 -1.86
CA PHE A 111 3.03 16.17 -2.26
C PHE A 111 2.08 16.03 -1.06
N PHE A 112 2.61 15.64 0.10
CA PHE A 112 1.78 15.47 1.29
C PHE A 112 1.38 16.80 1.91
N GLU A 113 2.27 17.80 1.91
CA GLU A 113 1.91 19.17 2.31
C GLU A 113 0.75 19.71 1.47
N VAL A 114 0.79 19.47 0.15
CA VAL A 114 -0.31 19.82 -0.77
C VAL A 114 -1.58 19.09 -0.36
N PHE A 115 -1.50 17.79 -0.09
CA PHE A 115 -2.66 17.02 0.37
C PHE A 115 -3.24 17.52 1.70
N GLU A 116 -2.42 17.80 2.72
CA GLU A 116 -2.90 18.32 4.00
C GLU A 116 -3.60 19.67 3.81
N ALA A 117 -3.01 20.54 2.98
CA ALA A 117 -3.58 21.85 2.65
C ALA A 117 -4.94 21.71 1.92
N GLU A 118 -5.03 20.84 0.92
CA GLU A 118 -6.25 20.64 0.14
C GLU A 118 -7.37 19.98 0.95
N ILE A 119 -7.04 19.03 1.83
CA ILE A 119 -8.02 18.47 2.77
C ILE A 119 -8.53 19.54 3.73
N SER A 120 -7.63 20.35 4.29
CA SER A 120 -8.02 21.44 5.17
C SER A 120 -8.88 22.48 4.44
N ALA A 121 -8.56 22.80 3.19
CA ALA A 121 -9.32 23.77 2.40
C ALA A 121 -10.71 23.26 2.02
N ASN A 122 -10.83 21.98 1.63
CA ASN A 122 -12.09 21.42 1.12
C ASN A 122 -13.03 20.92 2.23
N TYR A 123 -12.49 20.40 3.34
CA TYR A 123 -13.29 19.78 4.40
C TYR A 123 -13.23 20.52 5.74
N GLY A 124 -12.35 21.52 5.90
CA GLY A 124 -12.23 22.28 7.15
C GLY A 124 -11.59 21.51 8.30
N HIS A 125 -10.93 20.38 8.01
CA HIS A 125 -10.31 19.51 9.00
C HIS A 125 -8.80 19.47 8.84
N SER A 126 -8.07 19.49 9.95
CA SER A 126 -6.63 19.30 9.94
C SER A 126 -6.28 17.83 9.72
N TRP A 127 -5.33 17.58 8.82
CA TRP A 127 -4.74 16.25 8.70
C TRP A 127 -3.55 16.11 9.65
N GLN A 128 -3.48 14.99 10.37
CA GLN A 128 -2.36 14.71 11.26
C GLN A 128 -1.60 13.49 10.74
N ALA A 129 -0.38 13.75 10.24
CA ALA A 129 0.51 12.73 9.70
C ALA A 129 0.81 11.61 10.72
N SER A 130 0.96 11.97 11.98
CA SER A 130 1.19 11.06 13.10
C SER A 130 0.67 11.68 14.39
N HIS A 131 0.13 10.85 15.27
CA HIS A 131 -0.28 11.24 16.61
C HIS A 131 0.10 10.15 17.60
N THR A 132 0.58 10.55 18.78
CA THR A 132 0.93 9.62 19.86
C THR A 132 0.10 9.92 21.09
N ASP A 133 -0.63 8.91 21.56
CA ASP A 133 -1.32 8.92 22.84
C ASP A 133 -0.57 8.07 23.86
N GLY A 134 -0.78 8.34 25.14
CA GLY A 134 -0.27 7.50 26.21
C GLY A 134 -0.99 7.79 27.53
N GLU A 135 -1.25 6.74 28.28
CA GLU A 135 -1.97 6.79 29.55
C GLU A 135 -1.50 5.65 30.46
N THR A 136 -1.84 5.76 31.74
CA THR A 136 -1.74 4.66 32.69
C THR A 136 -3.13 4.25 33.14
N ASP A 137 -3.54 3.05 32.75
CA ASP A 137 -4.82 2.47 33.11
C ASP A 137 -4.69 1.42 34.20
N THR A 138 -5.74 1.27 34.99
CA THR A 138 -5.79 0.28 36.06
C THR A 138 -6.80 -0.81 35.75
N VAL A 139 -6.33 -2.04 35.55
CA VAL A 139 -7.13 -3.22 35.20
C VAL A 139 -7.31 -4.13 36.41
N ASN A 140 -8.55 -4.53 36.68
CA ASN A 140 -8.87 -5.54 37.71
C ASN A 140 -8.91 -6.92 37.05
N VAL A 141 -7.96 -7.79 37.39
CA VAL A 141 -7.80 -9.11 36.77
C VAL A 141 -8.23 -10.20 37.74
N PRO A 142 -9.23 -11.04 37.41
CA PRO A 142 -9.65 -12.16 38.26
C PRO A 142 -8.54 -13.20 38.52
N PRO A 143 -8.67 -14.06 39.54
CA PRO A 143 -7.75 -15.17 39.77
C PRO A 143 -7.62 -16.05 38.53
N GLY A 144 -6.41 -16.38 38.11
CA GLY A 144 -6.18 -17.26 36.96
C GLY A 144 -6.46 -16.62 35.59
N HIS A 145 -6.73 -15.30 35.55
CA HIS A 145 -6.94 -14.54 34.31
C HIS A 145 -5.70 -13.70 33.95
N LYS A 146 -5.69 -13.25 32.70
CA LYS A 146 -4.84 -12.17 32.21
C LYS A 146 -5.71 -10.98 31.81
N GLY A 147 -5.19 -9.77 31.97
CA GLY A 147 -5.85 -8.54 31.56
C GLY A 147 -4.96 -7.67 30.68
N TRP A 148 -5.57 -6.89 29.79
CA TRP A 148 -4.85 -5.97 28.90
C TRP A 148 -5.73 -4.77 28.56
N ILE A 149 -5.12 -3.76 27.95
CA ILE A 149 -5.83 -2.60 27.40
C ILE A 149 -5.95 -2.78 25.90
N GLU A 150 -7.17 -2.61 25.38
CA GLU A 150 -7.50 -2.64 23.97
C GLU A 150 -7.91 -1.25 23.51
N ARG A 151 -7.32 -0.79 22.40
CA ARG A 151 -7.55 0.54 21.84
C ARG A 151 -8.09 0.46 20.43
N GLY A 152 -9.05 1.33 20.12
CA GLY A 152 -9.44 1.68 18.76
C GLY A 152 -9.23 3.18 18.55
N THR A 153 -8.39 3.56 17.59
CA THR A 153 -8.00 4.96 17.40
C THR A 153 -9.02 5.75 16.57
N PRO A 154 -9.31 7.03 16.87
CA PRO A 154 -9.99 7.93 15.93
C PRO A 154 -9.18 8.08 14.64
N LYS A 155 -9.76 7.71 13.50
CA LYS A 155 -9.10 7.82 12.19
C LYS A 155 -9.91 8.64 11.20
N GLN A 156 -9.20 9.25 10.27
CA GLN A 156 -9.74 9.89 9.07
C GLN A 156 -9.20 9.21 7.82
N GLN A 157 -9.95 9.32 6.74
CA GLN A 157 -9.63 8.81 5.42
C GLN A 157 -10.03 9.84 4.37
N ALA A 158 -9.18 10.01 3.37
CA ALA A 158 -9.50 10.76 2.17
C ALA A 158 -9.09 10.00 0.91
N THR A 159 -9.82 10.25 -0.18
CA THR A 159 -9.47 9.80 -1.53
C THR A 159 -9.43 10.98 -2.49
N GLY A 160 -8.68 10.84 -3.56
CA GLY A 160 -8.60 11.84 -4.62
C GLY A 160 -7.56 11.50 -5.65
N TRP A 161 -7.06 12.51 -6.35
CA TRP A 161 -6.06 12.36 -7.39
C TRP A 161 -5.15 13.58 -7.44
N TYR A 162 -3.95 13.43 -8.01
CA TYR A 162 -3.03 14.56 -8.21
C TYR A 162 -2.99 14.99 -9.68
N GLU A 163 -2.88 16.30 -9.88
CA GLU A 163 -2.49 16.94 -11.13
C GLU A 163 -1.07 17.50 -10.98
N ILE A 164 -0.18 17.17 -11.93
CA ILE A 164 1.23 17.56 -11.85
C ILE A 164 1.67 18.14 -13.18
N HIS A 165 2.10 19.40 -13.18
CA HIS A 165 2.59 20.10 -14.39
C HIS A 165 4.09 20.33 -14.33
N PHE A 166 4.74 20.18 -15.48
CA PHE A 166 6.17 20.38 -15.65
C PHE A 166 6.44 21.42 -16.74
N GLY A 167 7.44 22.28 -16.54
CA GLY A 167 7.85 23.26 -17.54
C GLY A 167 8.62 22.66 -18.71
N SER A 168 9.16 21.45 -18.52
CA SER A 168 9.76 20.62 -19.55
C SER A 168 9.18 19.20 -19.49
N ARG A 169 9.15 18.49 -20.61
CA ARG A 169 8.60 17.13 -20.67
C ARG A 169 9.30 16.20 -19.66
N TYR A 170 8.53 15.67 -18.72
CA TYR A 170 8.94 14.58 -17.83
C TYR A 170 8.38 13.29 -18.42
N TYR A 171 9.27 12.37 -18.80
CA TYR A 171 8.90 11.14 -19.51
C TYR A 171 7.98 11.37 -20.71
N GLY A 172 8.25 12.41 -21.51
CA GLY A 172 7.50 12.71 -22.74
C GLY A 172 6.25 13.58 -22.55
N HIS A 173 5.78 13.78 -21.32
CA HIS A 173 4.56 14.53 -21.01
C HIS A 173 4.83 15.79 -20.19
N TYR A 174 4.02 16.83 -20.42
CA TYR A 174 4.04 18.06 -19.61
C TYR A 174 3.10 17.97 -18.40
N ILE A 175 2.07 17.14 -18.47
CA ILE A 175 1.01 17.02 -17.47
C ILE A 175 0.85 15.54 -17.15
N TRP A 176 0.81 15.24 -15.86
CA TRP A 176 0.59 13.90 -15.33
C TRP A 176 -0.55 13.88 -14.32
N TYR A 177 -1.26 12.76 -14.30
CA TYR A 177 -2.34 12.52 -13.33
C TYR A 177 -2.03 11.26 -12.52
N VAL A 178 -2.19 11.36 -11.20
CA VAL A 178 -2.13 10.20 -10.29
C VAL A 178 -3.53 9.96 -9.74
N HIS A 179 -4.23 8.98 -10.29
CA HIS A 179 -5.57 8.60 -9.85
C HIS A 179 -5.54 7.66 -8.64
N ASP A 180 -6.71 7.53 -7.99
CA ASP A 180 -6.96 6.58 -6.90
C ASP A 180 -5.98 6.72 -5.71
N TYR A 181 -5.54 7.95 -5.44
CA TYR A 181 -4.78 8.24 -4.25
C TYR A 181 -5.69 8.14 -3.03
N GLN A 182 -5.24 7.42 -2.02
CA GLN A 182 -5.93 7.29 -0.75
C GLN A 182 -4.94 7.49 0.39
N SER A 183 -5.37 8.17 1.44
CA SER A 183 -4.60 8.39 2.66
C SER A 183 -5.48 8.18 3.88
N SER A 184 -4.93 7.56 4.91
CA SER A 184 -5.53 7.43 6.23
C SER A 184 -4.63 8.04 7.28
N GLY A 185 -5.19 8.80 8.21
CA GLY A 185 -4.45 9.45 9.29
C GLY A 185 -5.23 9.42 10.61
N PHE A 186 -4.62 9.98 11.65
CA PHE A 186 -5.28 10.21 12.94
C PHE A 186 -6.30 11.34 12.83
N TYR A 187 -7.48 11.20 13.43
CA TYR A 187 -8.52 12.24 13.44
C TYR A 187 -8.61 12.92 14.82
N GLY A 188 -7.98 14.09 14.95
CA GLY A 188 -7.89 14.81 16.22
C GLY A 188 -9.15 15.58 16.64
N ASP A 189 -10.06 15.87 15.71
CA ASP A 189 -11.20 16.76 16.00
C ASP A 189 -12.32 16.08 16.80
N ASN A 190 -12.32 14.74 16.88
CA ASN A 190 -13.26 13.99 17.71
C ASN A 190 -12.62 12.72 18.32
N TRP A 191 -12.01 12.88 19.49
CA TRP A 191 -11.43 11.76 20.25
C TRP A 191 -12.46 10.69 20.65
N ARG A 192 -13.76 11.02 20.73
CA ARG A 192 -14.83 10.07 21.10
C ARG A 192 -15.13 9.03 20.02
N LEU A 193 -14.58 9.20 18.83
CA LEU A 193 -14.65 8.19 17.77
C LEU A 193 -13.77 6.97 18.10
N GLY A 194 -12.79 7.14 18.98
CA GLY A 194 -11.96 6.06 19.50
C GLY A 194 -12.46 5.52 20.83
N TYR A 195 -11.78 4.52 21.33
CA TYR A 195 -12.02 3.95 22.65
C TYR A 195 -10.74 3.37 23.26
N VAL A 196 -10.76 3.27 24.58
CA VAL A 196 -9.80 2.52 25.39
C VAL A 196 -10.64 1.61 26.30
N ASN A 197 -10.47 0.31 26.15
CA ASN A 197 -11.25 -0.69 26.88
C ASN A 197 -10.31 -1.59 27.68
N GLN A 198 -10.70 -1.89 28.91
CA GLN A 198 -10.06 -2.94 29.69
C GLN A 198 -10.63 -4.29 29.26
N LYS A 199 -9.75 -5.26 29.09
CA LYS A 199 -10.09 -6.61 28.66
C LYS A 199 -9.47 -7.62 29.61
N ASP A 200 -10.12 -8.76 29.75
CA ASP A 200 -9.56 -9.91 30.43
C ASP A 200 -9.97 -11.22 29.76
N ALA A 201 -9.21 -12.27 30.04
CA ALA A 201 -9.52 -13.63 29.65
C ALA A 201 -8.86 -14.63 30.61
N PRO A 202 -9.41 -15.84 30.77
CA PRO A 202 -8.72 -16.93 31.46
C PRO A 202 -7.34 -17.19 30.84
N MET A 203 -6.33 -17.39 31.67
CA MET A 203 -5.00 -17.77 31.18
C MET A 203 -5.05 -19.17 30.54
N ALA A 204 -4.38 -19.32 29.41
CA ALA A 204 -4.08 -20.65 28.88
C ALA A 204 -3.12 -21.40 29.83
N SER A 205 -3.11 -22.73 29.78
CA SER A 205 -2.23 -23.54 30.63
C SER A 205 -0.74 -23.21 30.45
N TRP A 206 -0.32 -22.91 29.22
CA TRP A 206 1.06 -22.53 28.94
C TRP A 206 1.40 -21.14 29.51
N GLU A 207 0.46 -20.19 29.50
CA GLU A 207 0.64 -18.86 30.10
C GLU A 207 0.80 -18.98 31.61
N ARG A 208 -0.03 -19.79 32.26
CA ARG A 208 0.12 -20.08 33.70
C ARG A 208 1.49 -20.65 34.01
N ASN A 209 1.94 -21.66 33.26
CA ASN A 209 3.24 -22.28 33.51
C ASN A 209 4.42 -21.32 33.29
N GLN A 210 4.29 -20.36 32.39
CA GLN A 210 5.34 -19.38 32.10
C GLN A 210 5.38 -18.24 33.12
N HIS A 211 4.22 -17.73 33.54
CA HIS A 211 4.11 -16.50 34.32
C HIS A 211 3.78 -16.71 35.80
N CYS A 212 3.21 -17.86 36.16
CA CYS A 212 2.82 -18.21 37.53
C CYS A 212 3.72 -19.32 38.05
N ARG A 213 4.70 -18.95 38.88
CA ARG A 213 5.60 -19.88 39.57
C ARG A 213 5.38 -19.82 41.07
#